data_AF-A0A3A9ZZ36-F1
#
_entry.id   AF-A0A3A9ZZ36-F1
#
_cell.length_a   1.000
_cell.length_b   1.000
_cell.length_c   1.000
_cell.angle_alpha   90.00
_cell.angle_beta   90.00
_cell.angle_gamma   90.00
#
_symmetry.space_group_name_H-M   'P 1'
#
loop_
_entity.id
_entity.type
_entity.pdbx_description
1 polymer ?
#
loop_
_entity_poly.entity_id
_entity_poly.type
_entity_poly.pdbx_seq_one_letter_code
_entity_poly.pdbx_strand_id
1 'polypeptide(L)' 'MPAINPADVPVAPIHTVILTADGPLVDGEPVTVLPDADPYEAALLELRRRAALRSRPVRVIAKEPGGERYFIVGPEGE' A
#
# COMPACT_ATOMS: atom_id res chain seq x y z
N MET A 1 -16.53 -1.75 -8.03
CA MET A 1 -15.84 -0.47 -7.76
C MET A 1 -14.93 -0.18 -8.94
N PRO A 2 -14.92 1.03 -9.52
CA PRO A 2 -14.04 1.33 -10.64
C PRO A 2 -12.59 1.32 -10.15
N ALA A 3 -11.73 0.54 -10.81
CA ALA A 3 -10.30 0.54 -10.52
C ALA A 3 -9.72 1.89 -10.95
N ILE A 4 -9.34 2.73 -9.99
CA ILE A 4 -8.68 4.01 -10.28
C ILE A 4 -7.27 3.67 -10.75
N ASN A 5 -6.97 3.94 -12.02
CA ASN A 5 -5.61 3.84 -12.54
C ASN A 5 -4.77 4.86 -11.76
N PRO A 6 -3.69 4.42 -11.09
CA PRO A 6 -2.94 5.28 -10.20
C PRO A 6 -2.43 6.48 -11.01
N ALA A 7 -2.07 6.29 -12.28
CA ALA A 7 -1.53 7.32 -13.17
C ALA A 7 -2.40 8.58 -13.24
N ASP A 8 -3.70 8.46 -13.00
CA ASP A 8 -4.68 9.54 -13.06
C ASP A 8 -4.74 10.41 -11.79
N VAL A 9 -3.96 10.09 -10.74
CA VAL A 9 -3.88 10.88 -9.50
C VAL A 9 -2.63 11.78 -9.55
N PRO A 10 -2.77 13.11 -9.72
CA PRO A 10 -1.63 14.01 -9.85
C PRO A 10 -0.87 14.15 -8.52
N VAL A 11 0.46 13.95 -8.56
CA VAL A 11 1.43 14.36 -7.53
C VAL A 11 1.35 13.60 -6.18
N ALA A 12 0.76 12.41 -6.12
CA ALA A 12 0.88 11.51 -4.97
C ALA A 12 2.06 10.54 -5.20
N PRO A 13 2.93 10.30 -4.20
CA PRO A 13 4.01 9.32 -4.32
C PRO A 13 3.43 7.92 -4.50
N ILE A 14 4.04 7.14 -5.39
CA ILE A 14 3.66 5.75 -5.68
C ILE A 14 4.47 4.83 -4.77
N HIS A 15 3.78 3.93 -4.09
CA HIS A 15 4.36 2.86 -3.29
C HIS A 15 3.99 1.50 -3.88
N THR A 16 4.95 0.58 -3.95
CA THR A 16 4.70 -0.79 -4.41
C THR A 16 4.61 -1.72 -3.22
N VAL A 17 3.50 -2.43 -3.07
CA VAL A 17 3.35 -3.50 -2.09
C VAL A 17 3.54 -4.84 -2.79
N ILE A 18 4.36 -5.71 -2.22
CA ILE A 18 4.50 -7.10 -2.68
C ILE A 18 4.14 -8.00 -1.51
N LEU A 19 3.10 -8.81 -1.65
CA LEU A 19 2.76 -9.83 -0.66
C LEU A 19 3.56 -11.10 -0.98
N THR A 20 4.49 -11.47 -0.11
CA THR A 20 5.28 -12.70 -0.22
C THR A 20 4.94 -13.67 0.92
N ALA A 21 5.37 -14.93 0.81
CA ALA A 21 5.18 -15.92 1.86
C ALA A 21 5.90 -15.55 3.17
N ASP A 22 7.00 -14.80 3.09
CA ASP A 22 7.79 -14.32 4.21
C ASP A 22 7.24 -13.02 4.83
N GLY A 23 6.26 -12.39 4.16
CA GLY A 23 5.62 -11.16 4.61
C GLY A 23 5.45 -10.10 3.52
N PRO A 24 4.77 -8.99 3.86
CA PRO A 24 4.59 -7.84 2.97
C PRO A 24 5.87 -7.02 2.85
N LEU A 25 6.19 -6.63 1.62
CA LEU A 25 7.23 -5.67 1.29
C LEU A 25 6.58 -4.38 0.78
N VAL A 26 7.01 -3.21 1.27
CA VAL A 26 6.62 -1.89 0.76
C VAL A 26 7.86 -1.22 0.16
N ASP A 27 7.86 -0.96 -1.14
CA ASP A 27 9.01 -0.47 -1.91
C ASP A 27 10.28 -1.32 -1.75
N GLY A 28 10.11 -2.61 -1.51
CA GLY A 28 11.21 -3.55 -1.25
C GLY A 28 11.67 -3.58 0.21
N GLU A 29 11.10 -2.75 1.09
CA GLU A 29 11.36 -2.77 2.53
C GLU A 29 10.39 -3.74 3.24
N PRO A 30 10.88 -4.66 4.08
CA PRO A 30 10.00 -5.53 4.85
C PRO A 30 9.20 -4.74 5.87
N VAL A 31 7.89 -4.96 5.88
CA VAL A 31 7.02 -4.39 6.91
C VAL A 31 6.92 -5.37 8.07
N THR A 32 7.10 -4.85 9.29
CA THR A 32 6.91 -5.64 10.50
C THR A 32 5.45 -6.05 10.63
N VAL A 33 5.20 -7.35 10.61
CA VAL A 33 3.90 -7.94 10.87
C VAL A 33 3.94 -8.55 12.27
N LEU A 34 2.96 -8.20 13.10
CA LEU A 34 2.81 -8.85 14.40
C LEU A 34 2.37 -10.31 14.20
N PRO A 35 2.77 -11.24 15.08
CA PRO A 35 2.21 -12.59 15.07
C PRO A 35 0.68 -12.49 15.16
N ASP A 36 -0.03 -13.27 14.34
CA ASP A 36 -1.49 -13.28 14.18
C ASP A 36 -2.12 -12.06 13.47
N ALA A 37 -1.34 -11.08 13.02
CA ALA A 37 -1.86 -9.97 12.20
C ALA A 37 -1.91 -10.35 10.71
N ASP A 38 -2.93 -9.83 10.02
CA ASP A 38 -3.03 -9.99 8.57
C ASP A 38 -1.90 -9.18 7.88
N PRO A 39 -1.10 -9.80 6.99
CA PRO A 39 0.03 -9.15 6.34
C PRO A 39 -0.41 -8.01 5.41
N TYR A 40 -1.59 -8.10 4.81
CA TYR A 40 -2.13 -7.03 3.98
C TYR A 40 -2.57 -5.84 4.83
N GLU A 41 -3.19 -6.06 5.98
CA GLU A 41 -3.49 -4.99 6.94
C GLU A 41 -2.22 -4.30 7.47
N ALA A 42 -1.17 -5.05 7.76
CA ALA A 42 0.11 -4.47 8.19
C ALA A 42 0.73 -3.58 7.10
N ALA A 43 0.69 -4.01 5.83
CA ALA A 43 1.14 -3.21 4.69
C ALA A 43 0.30 -1.93 4.53
N LEU A 44 -1.02 -2.03 4.67
CA LEU A 44 -1.93 -0.88 4.61
C LEU A 44 -1.66 0.11 5.75
N LEU A 45 -1.39 -0.37 6.97
CA LEU A 45 -1.07 0.47 8.10
C LEU A 45 0.22 1.28 7.86
N GLU A 46 1.25 0.64 7.32
CA GLU A 46 2.51 1.31 6.97
C GLU A 46 2.30 2.36 5.86
N LEU A 47 1.49 2.05 4.84
CA LEU A 47 1.13 3.01 3.80
C LEU A 47 0.33 4.20 4.34
N ARG A 48 -0.60 3.96 5.28
CA ARG A 48 -1.33 5.02 5.99
C ARG A 48 -0.39 5.89 6.79
N ARG A 49 0.60 5.31 7.49
CA ARG A 49 1.65 6.07 8.19
C ARG A 49 2.41 6.95 7.21
N ARG A 50 2.84 6.43 6.06
CA ARG A 50 3.53 7.20 5.01
C ARG A 50 2.66 8.32 4.43
N ALA A 51 1.36 8.10 4.27
CA ALA A 51 0.40 9.13 3.85
C ALA A 51 0.22 10.23 4.92
N ALA A 52 0.04 9.84 6.18
CA ALA A 52 -0.12 10.75 7.31
C ALA A 52 1.13 11.64 7.51
N LEU A 53 2.33 11.05 7.43
CA LEU A 53 3.60 11.79 7.51
C LEU A 53 3.73 12.89 6.44
N ARG A 54 3.09 12.71 5.30
CA ARG A 54 3.10 13.66 4.19
C ARG A 54 1.86 14.55 4.14
N SER A 55 0.90 14.34 5.06
CA SER A 55 -0.43 14.94 5.07
C SER A 55 -1.13 14.90 3.71
N ARG A 56 -0.87 13.84 2.93
CA ARG A 56 -1.30 13.70 1.53
C ARG A 56 -1.54 12.23 1.21
N PRO A 57 -2.50 11.92 0.31
CA PRO A 57 -2.73 10.55 -0.12
C PRO A 57 -1.51 9.98 -0.85
N VAL A 58 -1.37 8.65 -0.79
CA VAL A 58 -0.35 7.90 -1.54
C VAL A 58 -1.01 6.95 -2.52
N ARG A 59 -0.38 6.73 -3.66
CA ARG A 59 -0.81 5.76 -4.66
C ARG A 59 -0.14 4.42 -4.37
N VAL A 60 -0.87 3.33 -4.51
CA VAL A 60 -0.37 2.00 -4.17
C VAL A 60 -0.53 1.06 -5.36
N ILE A 61 0.53 0.31 -5.65
CA ILE A 61 0.55 -0.80 -6.59
C ILE A 61 0.78 -2.07 -5.77
N ALA A 62 -0.27 -2.85 -5.54
CA ALA A 62 -0.14 -4.15 -4.90
C ALA A 62 0.11 -5.23 -5.96
N LYS A 63 1.27 -5.88 -5.88
CA LYS A 63 1.64 -7.03 -6.70
C LYS A 63 1.31 -8.30 -5.94
N GLU A 64 0.42 -9.08 -6.51
CA GLU A 64 0.00 -10.38 -6.01
C GLU A 64 0.22 -11.45 -7.07
N PRO A 65 0.31 -12.73 -6.68
CA PRO A 65 0.48 -13.83 -7.63
C PRO A 65 -0.65 -13.91 -8.69
N GLY A 66 -1.80 -13.28 -8.46
CA GLY A 66 -2.92 -13.17 -9.41
C GLY A 66 -2.94 -11.91 -10.29
N GLY A 67 -2.00 -10.98 -10.11
CA GLY A 67 -1.93 -9.73 -10.89
C GLY A 67 -1.57 -8.50 -10.07
N GLU A 68 -1.70 -7.33 -10.69
CA GLU A 68 -1.45 -6.05 -10.05
C GLU A 68 -2.77 -5.35 -9.73
N ARG A 69 -2.91 -4.89 -8.48
CA ARG A 69 -4.03 -4.07 -8.01
C ARG A 69 -3.55 -2.66 -7.73
N TYR A 70 -4.42 -1.70 -8.06
CA TYR A 70 -4.12 -0.29 -7.94
C TYR A 70 -5.15 0.39 -7.05
N PHE A 71 -4.69 1.11 -6.03
CA PHE A 71 -5.56 1.85 -5.11
C PHE A 71 -4.84 3.05 -4.51
N ILE A 72 -5.59 3.92 -3.85
CA ILE A 72 -5.08 5.13 -3.18
C ILE A 72 -5.31 4.93 -1.68
N VAL A 73 -4.33 5.30 -0.87
CA VAL A 73 -4.44 5.30 0.59
C VAL A 73 -4.37 6.73 1.10
N GLY A 74 -5.44 7.18 1.74
CA GLY A 74 -5.51 8.51 2.36
C GLY A 74 -4.83 8.57 3.75
N PRO A 75 -4.47 9.78 4.22
CA PRO A 75 -3.91 9.98 5.56
C PRO A 75 -4.91 9.71 6.69
N GLU A 76 -6.22 9.80 6.41
CA GLU A 76 -7.29 9.57 7.40
C GLU A 76 -7.91 8.16 7.29
N GLY A 77 -7.41 7.33 6.36
CA GLY A 77 -7.92 5.99 6.13
C GLY A 77 -9.29 5.98 5.47
N GLU A 78 -9.31 5.90 4.14
CA GLU A 78 -10.36 5.24 3.35
C GLU A 78 -9.68 4.46 2.23
#